data_AF-A0A1V5CXJ3-F1
#
_entry.id   AF-A0A1V5CXJ3-F1
#
_cell.length_a   1.000
_cell.length_b   1.000
_cell.length_c   1.000
_cell.angle_alpha   90.00
_cell.angle_beta   90.00
_cell.angle_gamma   90.00
#
_symmetry.space_group_name_H-M   'P 1'
#
loop_
_entity.id
_entity.type
_entity.pdbx_description
1 polymer ?
#
loop_
_entity_poly.entity_id
_entity_poly.type
_entity_poly.pdbx_seq_one_letter_code
_entity_poly.pdbx_strand_id
1 'polypeptide(L)'
;MPAWYMAIIMESQDVRWRAKRNADISDSGPDDRKLIIEFEGDLEKMPWISNLSGQKATVDLDTLAASVPSLFDKAWLRGQGPQEVGIAVLGNHHMIEINLKKL
;
A
#
# COMPACT_ATOMS: atom_id res chain seq x y z
N MET A 1 -10.91 -12.28 -0.56
CA MET A 1 -11.28 -10.84 -0.69
C MET A 1 -10.04 -10.00 -0.50
N PRO A 2 -9.86 -8.85 -1.19
CA PRO A 2 -8.61 -8.09 -1.11
C PRO A 2 -8.47 -7.35 0.24
N ALA A 3 -7.23 -7.13 0.64
CA ALA A 3 -6.88 -6.22 1.74
C ALA A 3 -6.90 -4.77 1.23
N TRP A 4 -7.51 -3.84 1.97
CA TRP A 4 -7.67 -2.46 1.51
C TRP A 4 -7.39 -1.41 2.58
N TYR A 5 -6.48 -0.50 2.26
CA TYR A 5 -6.05 0.59 3.12
C TYR A 5 -6.16 1.91 2.37
N MET A 6 -6.49 2.98 3.09
CA MET A 6 -6.53 4.33 2.58
C MET A 6 -5.55 5.20 3.37
N ALA A 7 -4.69 5.93 2.68
CA ALA A 7 -3.82 6.95 3.26
C ALA A 7 -4.27 8.35 2.80
N ILE A 8 -4.12 9.35 3.66
CA ILE A 8 -4.38 10.75 3.30
C ILE A 8 -3.20 11.56 3.82
N ILE A 9 -2.49 12.26 2.94
CA ILE A 9 -1.46 13.22 3.33
C ILE A 9 -2.15 14.52 3.77
N MET A 10 -1.89 14.95 5.00
CA MET A 10 -2.34 16.25 5.49
C MET A 10 -1.36 17.37 5.10
N GLU A 11 -1.77 18.63 5.22
CA GLU A 11 -0.92 19.80 4.91
C GLU A 11 0.42 19.80 5.70
N SER A 12 0.47 19.18 6.88
CA SER A 12 1.70 19.00 7.67
C SER A 12 2.70 18.00 7.08
N GLN A 13 2.36 17.37 5.95
CA GLN A 13 3.05 16.21 5.36
C GLN A 13 2.94 14.93 6.19
N ASP A 14 2.14 14.92 7.25
CA ASP A 14 1.83 13.71 8.00
C ASP A 14 0.83 12.85 7.23
N VAL A 15 1.14 11.55 7.11
CA VAL A 15 0.25 10.57 6.48
C VAL A 15 -0.69 9.99 7.53
N ARG A 16 -2.00 10.20 7.36
CA ARG A 16 -3.03 9.49 8.14
C ARG A 16 -3.53 8.28 7.40
N TRP A 17 -3.45 7.13 8.06
CA TRP A 17 -3.94 5.88 7.49
C TRP A 17 -5.27 5.46 8.11
N ARG A 18 -6.12 4.87 7.29
CA ARG A 18 -7.41 4.30 7.65
C ARG A 18 -7.63 3.04 6.85
N ALA A 19 -7.79 1.89 7.51
CA ALA A 19 -8.29 0.69 6.84
C ALA A 19 -9.70 0.98 6.30
N LYS A 20 -9.90 0.79 5.00
CA LYS A 20 -11.18 1.07 4.34
C LYS A 20 -11.70 -0.26 3.82
N ARG A 21 -12.67 -0.83 4.53
CA ARG A 21 -13.53 -1.98 4.14
C ARG A 21 -13.10 -3.41 4.44
N ASN A 22 -12.12 -3.69 5.28
CA ASN A 22 -12.08 -5.00 5.96
C ASN A 22 -11.62 -4.78 7.39
N ALA A 23 -12.60 -4.68 8.30
CA ALA A 23 -12.37 -4.34 9.71
C ALA A 23 -11.38 -5.29 10.39
N ASP A 24 -11.21 -6.50 9.85
CA ASP A 24 -10.35 -7.54 10.40
C ASP A 24 -9.57 -8.25 9.27
N ILE A 25 -8.67 -7.56 8.58
CA ILE A 25 -7.68 -8.27 7.74
C ILE A 25 -6.90 -9.21 8.67
N SER A 26 -7.19 -10.50 8.54
CA SER A 26 -6.64 -11.52 9.41
C SER A 26 -5.13 -11.65 9.22
N ASP A 27 -4.48 -12.30 10.20
CA ASP A 27 -3.06 -12.61 10.11
C ASP A 27 -2.73 -13.67 9.04
N SER A 28 -3.74 -14.32 8.44
CA SER A 28 -3.57 -15.21 7.29
C SER A 28 -3.58 -14.48 5.94
N GLY A 29 -3.97 -13.20 5.92
CA GLY A 29 -3.99 -12.36 4.72
C GLY A 29 -5.21 -12.58 3.81
N PRO A 30 -5.32 -11.78 2.73
CA PRO A 30 -6.44 -11.82 1.80
C PRO A 30 -6.42 -13.07 0.91
N ASP A 31 -7.58 -13.72 0.70
CA ASP A 31 -7.68 -14.97 -0.08
C ASP A 31 -7.19 -14.83 -1.52
N ASP A 32 -7.42 -13.67 -2.12
CA ASP A 32 -7.03 -13.33 -3.49
C ASP A 32 -5.63 -12.74 -3.59
N ARG A 33 -4.94 -12.59 -2.43
CA ARG A 33 -3.57 -12.11 -2.33
C ARG A 33 -3.37 -10.74 -2.93
N LYS A 34 -4.43 -9.95 -2.89
CA LYS A 34 -4.45 -8.63 -3.46
C LYS A 34 -4.49 -7.61 -2.32
N LEU A 35 -3.50 -6.72 -2.33
CA LEU A 35 -3.44 -5.55 -1.46
C LEU A 35 -3.73 -4.32 -2.31
N ILE A 36 -4.70 -3.53 -1.87
CA ILE A 36 -5.04 -2.25 -2.48
C ILE A 36 -4.69 -1.16 -1.48
N ILE A 37 -4.00 -0.12 -1.96
CA ILE A 37 -3.69 1.08 -1.18
C ILE A 37 -4.27 2.27 -1.95
N GLU A 38 -5.35 2.84 -1.43
CA GLU A 38 -5.81 4.17 -1.83
C GLU A 38 -4.95 5.22 -1.14
N PHE A 39 -4.58 6.29 -1.83
CA PHE A 39 -4.02 7.44 -1.15
C PHE A 39 -4.35 8.78 -1.81
N GLU A 40 -4.42 9.83 -1.00
CA GLU A 40 -4.51 11.22 -1.44
C GLU A 40 -3.21 11.97 -1.10
N GLY A 41 -2.58 12.61 -2.09
CA GLY A 41 -1.37 13.39 -1.92
C GLY A 41 -0.33 13.17 -3.03
N ASP A 42 0.95 13.29 -2.68
CA ASP A 42 2.08 13.15 -3.60
C ASP A 42 2.77 11.78 -3.46
N LEU A 43 2.80 11.01 -4.56
CA LEU A 43 3.42 9.67 -4.64
C LEU A 43 4.93 9.73 -4.37
N GLU A 44 5.58 10.80 -4.81
CA GLU A 44 7.05 10.94 -4.72
C GLU A 44 7.51 11.13 -3.27
N LYS A 45 6.60 11.48 -2.37
CA LYS A 45 6.87 11.66 -0.93
C LYS A 45 6.75 10.37 -0.13
N MET A 46 6.29 9.27 -0.73
CA MET A 46 6.14 8.00 -0.02
C MET A 46 7.47 7.25 0.04
N PRO A 47 8.04 6.98 1.23
CA PRO A 47 9.38 6.41 1.37
C PRO A 47 9.49 4.95 0.89
N TRP A 48 8.35 4.27 0.73
CA TRP A 48 8.24 2.89 0.25
C TRP A 48 7.88 2.81 -1.25
N ILE A 49 7.84 3.94 -1.96
CA ILE A 49 7.60 4.01 -3.41
C ILE A 49 8.90 4.44 -4.11
N SER A 50 9.24 3.75 -5.20
CA SER A 50 10.38 4.08 -6.06
C SER A 50 10.05 3.80 -7.53
N ASN A 51 10.93 4.21 -8.44
CA ASN A 51 10.79 3.99 -9.89
C ASN A 51 9.43 4.44 -10.45
N LEU A 52 8.90 5.56 -9.96
CA LEU A 52 7.63 6.11 -10.42
C LEU A 52 7.77 6.55 -11.89
N SER A 53 7.01 5.94 -12.77
CA SER A 53 7.00 6.26 -14.19
C SER A 53 5.60 6.07 -14.77
N GLY A 54 4.88 7.17 -14.99
CA GLY A 54 3.51 7.15 -15.49
C GLY A 54 2.57 6.40 -14.53
N GLN A 55 1.99 5.29 -14.97
CA GLN A 55 1.05 4.46 -14.20
C GLN A 55 1.70 3.25 -13.54
N LYS A 56 3.02 3.29 -13.33
CA LYS A 56 3.79 2.21 -12.71
C LYS A 56 4.69 2.75 -11.61
N ALA A 57 4.90 1.93 -10.59
CA ALA A 57 5.94 2.14 -9.59
C ALA A 57 6.45 0.81 -9.03
N THR A 58 7.48 0.89 -8.22
CA THR A 58 7.94 -0.18 -7.35
C THR A 58 7.59 0.16 -5.90
N VAL A 59 6.86 -0.73 -5.24
CA VAL A 59 6.54 -0.64 -3.81
C VAL A 59 7.42 -1.61 -3.03
N ASP A 60 8.18 -1.08 -2.07
CA ASP A 60 8.92 -1.89 -1.11
C ASP A 60 8.01 -2.23 0.09
N LEU A 61 7.55 -3.49 0.14
CA LEU A 61 6.60 -3.94 1.15
C LEU A 61 7.21 -4.03 2.56
N ASP A 62 8.52 -4.23 2.68
CA ASP A 62 9.20 -4.27 3.98
C ASP A 62 9.32 -2.85 4.55
N THR A 63 9.63 -1.87 3.70
CA THR A 63 9.64 -0.45 4.07
C THR A 63 8.23 0.05 4.39
N LEU A 64 7.20 -0.37 3.64
CA LEU A 64 5.80 -0.08 3.94
C LEU A 64 5.41 -0.62 5.33
N ALA A 65 5.75 -1.89 5.62
CA ALA A 65 5.49 -2.52 6.90
C ALA A 65 6.17 -1.79 8.07
N ALA A 66 7.43 -1.38 7.88
CA ALA A 66 8.17 -0.61 8.89
C ALA A 66 7.64 0.82 9.07
N SER A 67 7.13 1.45 8.01
CA SER A 67 6.60 2.82 8.05
C SER A 67 5.30 2.93 8.83
N VAL A 68 4.44 1.91 8.78
CA VAL A 68 3.15 1.89 9.47
C VAL A 68 2.84 0.51 10.06
N PRO A 69 3.57 0.09 11.11
CA PRO A 69 3.49 -1.27 11.63
C PRO A 69 2.08 -1.67 12.09
N SER A 70 1.31 -0.73 12.64
CA SER A 70 -0.06 -0.98 13.11
C SER A 70 -1.02 -1.49 12.04
N LEU A 71 -0.72 -1.26 10.76
CA LEU A 71 -1.56 -1.68 9.63
C LEU A 71 -0.92 -2.78 8.78
N PHE A 72 0.40 -2.75 8.63
CA PHE A 72 1.13 -3.58 7.68
C PHE A 72 2.12 -4.55 8.32
N ASP A 73 2.24 -4.58 9.65
CA ASP A 73 3.05 -5.61 10.34
C ASP A 73 2.33 -6.97 10.36
N LYS A 74 2.20 -7.57 9.18
CA LYS A 74 1.52 -8.84 8.95
C LYS A 74 2.48 -9.89 8.42
N ALA A 75 2.40 -11.11 8.96
CA ALA A 75 3.28 -12.21 8.56
C ALA A 75 3.24 -12.51 7.04
N TRP A 76 2.07 -12.32 6.41
CA TRP A 76 1.88 -12.52 4.97
C TRP A 76 2.45 -11.39 4.08
N LEU A 77 2.82 -10.23 4.66
CA LEU A 77 3.47 -9.12 3.97
C LEU A 77 5.00 -9.12 4.12
N ARG A 78 5.52 -9.60 5.24
CA ARG A 78 6.96 -9.57 5.55
C ARG A 78 7.77 -10.38 4.53
N GLY A 79 8.93 -9.86 4.14
CA GLY A 79 9.90 -10.54 3.27
C GLY A 79 9.48 -10.61 1.80
N GLN A 80 8.41 -9.91 1.41
CA GLN A 80 7.98 -9.81 0.01
C GLN A 80 8.83 -8.81 -0.79
N GLY A 81 9.57 -7.91 -0.11
CA GLY A 81 10.48 -6.96 -0.74
C GLY A 81 9.83 -6.05 -1.79
N PRO A 82 10.60 -5.59 -2.80
CA PRO A 82 10.11 -4.75 -3.88
C PRO A 82 9.12 -5.48 -4.83
N GLN A 83 7.99 -4.85 -5.10
CA GLN A 83 6.97 -5.31 -6.05
C GLN A 83 6.69 -4.23 -7.10
N GLU A 84 6.68 -4.60 -8.39
CA GLU A 84 6.18 -3.72 -9.44
C GLU A 84 4.64 -3.68 -9.37
N VAL A 85 4.09 -2.47 -9.38
CA VAL A 85 2.67 -2.23 -9.13
C VAL A 85 2.09 -1.30 -10.19
N GLY A 86 0.79 -1.49 -10.45
CA GLY A 86 0.01 -0.57 -11.24
C GLY A 86 -0.56 0.55 -10.37
N ILE A 87 -0.53 1.77 -10.89
CA ILE A 87 -1.12 2.96 -10.26
C ILE A 87 -2.25 3.48 -11.13
N ALA A 88 -3.45 3.54 -10.58
CA ALA A 88 -4.54 4.32 -11.14
C ALA A 88 -4.54 5.72 -10.54
N VAL A 89 -4.69 6.74 -11.39
CA VAL A 89 -4.68 8.16 -10.98
C VAL A 89 -6.04 8.78 -11.31
N LEU A 90 -6.67 9.39 -10.32
CA LEU A 90 -7.95 10.08 -10.44
C LEU A 90 -7.85 11.46 -9.75
N GLY A 91 -7.30 12.44 -10.48
CA GLY A 91 -6.99 13.75 -9.90
C GLY A 91 -5.83 13.67 -8.91
N ASN A 92 -6.06 14.07 -7.66
CA ASN A 92 -5.13 13.97 -6.53
C ASN A 92 -5.33 12.69 -5.70
N HIS A 93 -6.24 11.82 -6.12
CA HIS A 93 -6.47 10.51 -5.53
C HIS A 93 -5.78 9.45 -6.40
N HIS A 94 -5.10 8.53 -5.74
CA HIS A 94 -4.37 7.45 -6.40
C HIS A 94 -4.75 6.12 -5.77
N MET A 95 -4.70 5.07 -6.59
CA MET A 95 -4.92 3.71 -6.12
C MET A 95 -3.79 2.83 -6.63
N ILE A 96 -3.09 2.18 -5.69
CA ILE A 96 -2.03 1.22 -5.95
C ILE A 96 -2.59 -0.18 -5.75
N GLU A 97 -2.46 -1.01 -6.77
CA GLU A 97 -2.85 -2.40 -6.73
C GLU A 97 -1.63 -3.32 -6.72
N ILE A 98 -1.52 -4.15 -5.68
CA ILE A 98 -0.38 -5.04 -5.44
C ILE A 98 -0.88 -6.48 -5.43
N ASN A 99 -0.36 -7.29 -6.36
CA ASN A 99 -0.60 -8.73 -6.38
C ASN A 99 0.56 -9.44 -5.67
N LEU A 100 0.29 -10.03 -4.51
CA LEU A 100 1.30 -10.62 -3.64
C LEU A 100 1.71 -12.00 -4.15
N LYS A 101 3.01 -12.28 -4.10
CA LYS A 101 3.55 -13.58 -4.52
C LYS A 101 3.22 -14.65 -3.47
N LYS A 102 3.10 -15.90 -3.93
CA LYS A 102 2.96 -17.06 -3.05
C LYS A 102 4.25 -17.22 -2.25
N LEU A 103 4.16 -17.08 -0.93
CA LEU A 103 5.12 -17.68 0.00
C LEU A 103 5.12 -19.20 -0.18
#